data_AF-A0AAW6CUD3-F1
#
_entry.id   AF-A0AAW6CUD3-F1
#
_cell.length_a   1.000
_cell.length_b   1.000
_cell.length_c   1.000
_cell.angle_alpha   90.00
_cell.angle_beta   90.00
_cell.angle_gamma   90.00
#
_symmetry.space_group_name_H-M   'P 1'
#
loop_
_entity.id
_entity.type
_entity.pdbx_description
1 polymer ?
#
loop_
_entity_poly.entity_id
_entity_poly.type
_entity_poly.pdbx_seq_one_letter_code
_entity_poly.pdbx_strand_id
1 'polypeptide(L)'
;MLITLNFFLTFFEQVIKKDILANKSVLIAAHGNSLRALFKYLNDISDEDIINVNIPTGVPLVMELNEDLKAISHHYLGDPEEIQAKMDAVKNQGKK
;
A
#
# COMPACT_ATOMS: atom_id res chain seq x y z
N MET A 1 -9.92 13.82 -3.72
CA MET A 1 -9.61 12.39 -3.50
C MET A 1 -9.35 11.65 -4.81
N LEU A 2 -10.24 11.72 -5.81
CA LEU A 2 -10.05 11.09 -7.13
C LEU A 2 -8.83 11.61 -7.94
N ILE A 3 -8.53 12.91 -7.87
CA ILE A 3 -7.38 13.50 -8.60
C ILE A 3 -6.04 12.94 -8.09
N THR A 4 -5.88 12.82 -6.77
CA THR A 4 -4.65 12.30 -6.12
C THR A 4 -4.41 10.82 -6.45
N LEU A 5 -5.49 10.03 -6.51
CA LEU A 5 -5.44 8.63 -6.90
C LEU A 5 -4.91 8.46 -8.33
N ASN A 6 -5.48 9.21 -9.28
CA ASN A 6 -5.11 9.09 -10.69
C ASN A 6 -3.67 9.53 -10.96
N PHE A 7 -3.22 10.62 -10.31
CA PHE A 7 -1.85 11.09 -10.44
C PHE A 7 -0.83 10.08 -9.89
N PHE A 8 -1.11 9.52 -8.70
CA PHE A 8 -0.21 8.55 -8.09
C PHE A 8 -0.09 7.26 -8.91
N LEU A 9 -1.20 6.71 -9.40
CA LEU A 9 -1.16 5.51 -10.25
C LEU A 9 -0.47 5.77 -11.59
N THR A 10 -0.65 6.95 -12.18
CA THR A 10 0.10 7.37 -13.37
C THR A 10 1.61 7.38 -13.11
N PHE A 11 2.02 7.95 -11.98
CA PHE A 11 3.43 7.96 -11.58
C PHE A 11 3.97 6.54 -11.33
N PHE A 12 3.19 5.68 -10.67
CA PHE A 12 3.55 4.28 -10.47
C PHE A 12 3.80 3.56 -11.81
N GLU A 13 2.88 3.66 -12.77
CA GLU A 13 3.00 3.02 -14.08
C GLU A 13 4.17 3.55 -14.91
N GLN A 14 4.43 4.87 -14.86
CA GLN A 14 5.44 5.49 -15.72
C GLN A 14 6.87 5.42 -15.18
N VAL A 15 7.02 5.33 -13.85
CA VAL A 15 8.31 5.42 -13.17
C VAL A 15 8.60 4.16 -12.39
N ILE A 16 7.79 3.88 -11.36
CA ILE A 16 8.07 2.81 -10.39
C ILE A 16 8.04 1.42 -11.04
N LYS A 17 7.03 1.16 -11.87
CA LYS A 17 6.87 -0.10 -12.60
C LYS A 17 8.09 -0.46 -13.45
N LYS A 18 8.72 0.52 -14.09
CA LYS A 18 9.92 0.27 -14.90
C LYS A 18 11.10 -0.21 -14.06
N ASP A 19 11.26 0.33 -12.85
CA ASP A 19 12.31 -0.10 -11.94
C ASP A 19 12.05 -1.51 -11.38
N ILE A 20 10.79 -1.84 -11.08
CA ILE A 20 10.41 -3.21 -10.67
C ILE A 20 10.70 -4.21 -11.80
N LEU A 21 10.28 -3.91 -13.04
CA LEU A 21 10.52 -4.76 -14.21
C LEU A 21 12.01 -4.88 -14.57
N ALA A 22 12.83 -3.90 -14.18
CA ALA A 22 14.29 -3.96 -14.28
C ALA A 22 14.95 -4.75 -13.13
N ASN A 23 14.15 -5.47 -12.33
CA ASN A 23 14.58 -6.28 -11.19
C ASN A 23 15.33 -5.49 -10.11
N LYS A 24 14.98 -4.21 -9.92
CA LYS A 24 15.53 -3.37 -8.86
C LYS A 24 14.71 -3.50 -7.59
N SER A 25 15.37 -3.43 -6.44
CA SER A 25 14.69 -3.26 -5.14
C SER A 25 14.14 -1.85 -5.03
N VAL A 26 12.82 -1.72 -4.87
CA VAL A 26 12.11 -0.43 -4.79
C VAL A 26 11.59 -0.20 -3.38
N LEU A 27 11.88 0.97 -2.81
CA LEU A 27 11.29 1.45 -1.55
C LEU A 27 10.36 2.63 -1.85
N ILE A 28 9.12 2.56 -1.37
CA ILE A 28 8.12 3.62 -1.53
C ILE A 28 7.77 4.19 -0.15
N ALA A 29 8.10 5.46 0.08
CA ALA A 29 7.68 6.20 1.27
C ALA A 29 6.59 7.22 0.86
N ALA A 30 5.37 7.03 1.36
CA ALA A 30 4.21 7.85 1.00
C ALA A 30 3.20 7.95 2.15
N HIS A 31 2.04 8.57 1.88
CA HIS A 31 0.96 8.76 2.86
C HIS A 31 -0.16 7.72 2.70
N GLY A 32 -1.01 7.58 3.73
CA GLY A 32 -2.01 6.51 3.84
C GLY A 32 -2.96 6.37 2.65
N ASN A 33 -3.45 7.47 2.07
CA ASN A 33 -4.38 7.38 0.92
C ASN A 33 -3.66 6.93 -0.36
N SER A 34 -2.44 7.39 -0.60
CA SER A 34 -1.62 6.96 -1.76
C SER A 34 -1.17 5.51 -1.61
N LEU A 35 -0.82 5.08 -0.38
CA LEU A 35 -0.48 3.69 -0.12
C LEU A 35 -1.69 2.76 -0.26
N ARG A 36 -2.88 3.15 0.22
CA ARG A 36 -4.12 2.39 0.00
C ARG A 36 -4.48 2.29 -1.48
N ALA A 37 -4.32 3.38 -2.23
CA ALA A 37 -4.49 3.39 -3.67
C ALA A 37 -3.59 2.37 -4.37
N LEU A 38 -2.29 2.36 -4.02
CA LEU A 38 -1.34 1.40 -4.56
C LEU A 38 -1.70 -0.03 -4.17
N PHE A 39 -1.99 -0.25 -2.89
CA PHE A 39 -2.34 -1.54 -2.35
C PHE A 39 -3.59 -2.11 -3.04
N LYS A 40 -4.61 -1.28 -3.24
CA LYS A 40 -5.82 -1.61 -4.01
C LYS A 40 -5.45 -2.08 -5.42
N TYR A 41 -4.64 -1.30 -6.13
CA TYR A 41 -4.26 -1.57 -7.52
C TYR A 41 -3.46 -2.86 -7.68
N LEU A 42 -2.54 -3.13 -6.74
CA LEU A 42 -1.68 -4.32 -6.78
C LEU A 42 -2.39 -5.60 -6.31
N ASN A 43 -3.40 -5.49 -5.43
CA ASN A 43 -4.13 -6.64 -4.88
C ASN A 43 -5.53 -6.84 -5.52
N ASP A 44 -5.89 -6.07 -6.54
CA ASP A 44 -7.23 -6.09 -7.17
C ASP A 44 -8.40 -6.00 -6.17
N ILE A 45 -8.24 -5.15 -5.16
CA ILE A 45 -9.26 -4.94 -4.12
C ILE A 45 -10.37 -4.03 -4.65
N SER A 46 -11.61 -4.35 -4.31
CA SER A 46 -12.78 -3.54 -4.67
C SER A 46 -12.79 -2.17 -3.97
N ASP A 47 -13.61 -1.23 -4.45
CA ASP A 47 -13.79 0.07 -3.77
C ASP A 47 -14.52 -0.08 -2.42
N GLU A 48 -15.31 -1.14 -2.27
CA GLU A 48 -16.01 -1.47 -1.04
C GLU A 48 -15.05 -2.04 0.01
N ASP A 49 -14.16 -2.93 -0.39
CA ASP A 49 -13.24 -3.63 0.52
C ASP A 49 -12.08 -2.73 0.95
N ILE A 50 -11.61 -1.83 0.08
CA ILE A 50 -10.48 -0.94 0.39
C ILE A 50 -10.78 0.00 1.57
N ILE A 51 -12.05 0.26 1.87
CA ILE A 51 -12.49 1.07 3.01
C ILE A 51 -12.07 0.42 4.34
N ASN A 52 -11.98 -0.92 4.37
CA ASN A 52 -11.63 -1.68 5.56
C ASN A 52 -10.11 -1.87 5.72
N VAL A 53 -9.30 -1.49 4.72
CA VAL A 53 -7.86 -1.64 4.75
C VAL A 53 -7.22 -0.49 5.54
N ASN A 54 -6.66 -0.81 6.70
CA ASN A 54 -5.92 0.15 7.54
C ASN A 54 -4.43 -0.16 7.45
N ILE A 55 -3.65 0.77 6.87
CA ILE A 55 -2.20 0.67 6.81
C ILE A 55 -1.62 1.43 8.02
N PRO A 56 -0.89 0.76 8.94
CA PRO A 56 -0.30 1.40 10.11
C PRO A 56 0.80 2.38 9.70
N THR A 57 0.90 3.48 10.45
CA THR A 57 1.92 4.50 10.21
C THR A 57 3.30 4.03 10.66
N GLY A 58 4.31 4.20 9.80
CA GLY A 58 5.71 3.95 10.17
C GLY A 58 6.05 2.48 10.37
N VAL A 59 5.30 1.57 9.76
CA VAL A 59 5.59 0.13 9.72
C VAL A 59 5.90 -0.26 8.28
N PRO A 60 7.06 -0.87 7.97
CA PRO A 60 7.36 -1.34 6.63
C PRO A 60 6.41 -2.47 6.21
N LEU A 61 5.79 -2.32 5.04
CA LEU A 61 5.00 -3.35 4.37
C LEU A 61 5.83 -3.93 3.23
N VAL A 62 6.20 -5.20 3.33
CA VAL A 62 6.86 -5.95 2.25
C VAL A 62 5.80 -6.56 1.38
N MET A 63 5.96 -6.44 0.06
CA MET A 63 5.06 -7.04 -0.93
C MET A 63 5.87 -7.82 -1.94
N GLU A 64 5.42 -9.02 -2.26
CA GLU A 64 5.96 -9.85 -3.35
C GLU A 64 4.99 -9.76 -4.53
N LEU A 65 5.52 -9.44 -5.71
CA LEU A 65 4.72 -9.26 -6.92
C LEU A 65 5.03 -10.36 -7.93
N ASN A 66 4.02 -10.79 -8.69
CA ASN A 66 4.20 -11.66 -9.84
C ASN A 66 4.63 -10.87 -11.10
N GLU A 67 4.79 -11.57 -12.22
CA GLU A 67 5.17 -10.98 -13.51
C GLU A 67 4.15 -9.96 -14.04
N ASP A 68 2.88 -10.10 -13.67
CA ASP A 68 1.80 -9.16 -13.98
C ASP A 68 1.74 -7.96 -13.02
N LEU A 69 2.70 -7.87 -12.09
CA LEU A 69 2.78 -6.88 -11.01
C LEU A 69 1.55 -6.88 -10.09
N LYS A 70 0.99 -8.08 -9.87
CA LYS A 70 -0.01 -8.35 -8.84
C LYS A 70 0.64 -8.92 -7.60
N ALA A 71 0.16 -8.49 -6.45
CA ALA A 71 0.67 -8.97 -5.17
C ALA A 71 0.31 -10.45 -4.96
N ILE A 72 1.34 -11.27 -4.72
CA ILE A 72 1.21 -12.69 -4.36
C ILE A 72 1.12 -12.81 -2.84
N SER A 73 1.92 -12.01 -2.13
CA SER A 73 1.97 -11.99 -0.68
C SER A 73 2.32 -10.58 -0.18
N HIS A 74 1.93 -10.28 1.05
CA HIS A 74 2.40 -9.10 1.76
C HIS A 74 2.46 -9.36 3.25
N HIS A 75 3.41 -8.74 3.95
CA HIS A 75 3.53 -8.83 5.40
C HIS A 75 4.20 -7.57 5.96
N TYR A 76 3.85 -7.24 7.20
CA TYR A 76 4.51 -6.16 7.92
C TYR A 76 5.79 -6.66 8.58
N LEU A 77 6.83 -5.81 8.59
CA LEU A 77 8.07 -6.08 9.31
C LEU A 77 8.04 -5.43 10.70
N GLY A 78 8.34 -6.22 11.73
CA GLY A 78 8.46 -5.75 13.11
C GLY A 78 7.74 -6.66 14.09
N ASP A 79 7.54 -6.14 15.31
CA ASP A 79 6.83 -6.84 16.37
C ASP A 79 5.31 -6.86 16.11
N PRO A 80 4.66 -8.04 16.14
CA PRO A 80 3.22 -8.15 15.87
C PRO A 80 2.33 -7.35 16.82
N GLU A 81 2.67 -7.25 18.10
CA GLU A 81 1.87 -6.53 19.09
C GLU A 81 1.94 -5.02 18.83
N GLU A 82 3.13 -4.49 18.55
CA GLU A 82 3.31 -3.08 18.18
C GLU A 82 2.57 -2.73 16.88
N ILE A 83 2.62 -3.62 15.89
CA ILE A 83 1.95 -3.42 14.60
C ILE A 83 0.43 -3.39 14.81
N GLN A 84 -0.11 -4.32 15.60
CA GLN A 84 -1.53 -4.35 15.93
C GLN A 84 -1.98 -3.07 16.64
N ALA A 85 -1.23 -2.63 17.65
CA ALA A 85 -1.51 -1.38 18.35
C ALA A 85 -1.52 -0.16 17.40
N LYS A 86 -0.59 -0.10 16.45
CA LYS A 86 -0.54 0.97 15.42
C LYS A 86 -1.71 0.89 14.44
N MET A 87 -2.13 -0.32 14.04
CA MET A 87 -3.31 -0.50 13.18
C MET A 87 -4.58 -0.03 13.88
N ASP A 88 -4.75 -0.38 15.16
CA ASP A 88 -5.90 0.05 15.97
C ASP A 88 -5.92 1.56 16.19
N ALA A 89 -4.75 2.18 16.36
CA ALA A 89 -4.62 3.63 16.44
C ALA A 89 -5.12 4.32 15.16
N VAL A 90 -4.73 3.82 13.97
CA VAL A 90 -5.21 4.35 12.68
C VAL A 90 -6.72 4.16 12.52
N LYS A 91 -7.26 2.99 12.87
CA LYS A 91 -8.70 2.70 12.82
C LYS A 91 -9.53 3.66 13.69
N ASN A 92 -9.01 4.05 14.84
CA ASN A 92 -9.70 4.93 15.78
C ASN A 92 -9.58 6.42 15.42
N GLN A 93 -8.65 6.84 14.54
CA GLN A 93 -8.56 8.24 14.09
C GLN A 93 -9.81 8.71 13.32
N GLY A 94 -10.54 7.79 12.67
CA GLY A 94 -11.78 8.08 11.95
C GLY A 94 -13.02 8.18 12.86
N LYS A 95 -12.91 7.80 14.14
CA LYS A 95 -13.99 7.91 15.12
C LYS A 95 -13.87 9.27 15.82
N LYS A 96 -14.50 10.29 15.24
CA LYS A 96 -14.84 11.54 15.94
C LYS A 96 -16.35 11.62 16.09
#